data_AF-A0AAP3MD78-F1
#
_entry.id   AF-A0AAP3MD78-F1
#
_cell.length_a   1.000
_cell.length_b   1.000
_cell.length_c   1.000
_cell.angle_alpha   90.00
_cell.angle_beta   90.00
_cell.angle_gamma   90.00
#
_symmetry.space_group_name_H-M   'P 1'
#
loop_
_entity.id
_entity.type
_entity.pdbx_description
1 polymer ?
#
loop_
_entity_poly.entity_id
_entity_poly.type
_entity_poly.pdbx_seq_one_letter_code
_entity_poly.pdbx_strand_id
1 'polypeptide(L)'
;MKAEITLGLRTREVYKLFERKISGDRLFIDAILHKINIVISRCRKQDPMALKILCETEQQLDALAQEFAAEIKRFEELLFKKKEFKDKQINFVVQFHPRIIVCNPISMKLADLIVVYDQLIATLKLLQLAGCFDTDEIYFSNLKHHQKSINQVLSKVLLYNFKQPITSFCAKDETYDL
;
A
#
# COMPACT_ATOMS: atom_id res chain seq x y z
N MET A 1 -19.35 -14.80 -5.04
CA MET A 1 -18.20 -15.25 -5.84
C MET A 1 -16.92 -15.00 -5.05
N LYS A 2 -15.96 -15.93 -5.10
CA LYS A 2 -14.60 -15.75 -4.56
C LYS A 2 -13.64 -16.12 -5.68
N ALA A 3 -12.56 -15.36 -5.84
CA ALA A 3 -11.49 -15.68 -6.77
C ALA A 3 -10.16 -15.62 -6.02
N GLU A 4 -9.22 -16.47 -6.42
CA GLU A 4 -7.82 -16.35 -6.01
C GLU A 4 -7.08 -15.66 -7.15
N ILE A 5 -6.33 -14.62 -6.82
CA ILE A 5 -5.46 -13.91 -7.77
C ILE A 5 -4.03 -14.13 -7.35
N THR A 6 -3.17 -14.48 -8.30
CA THR A 6 -1.72 -14.48 -8.09
C THR A 6 -1.17 -13.13 -8.53
N LEU A 7 -0.52 -12.41 -7.61
CA LEU A 7 0.10 -11.13 -7.92
C LEU A 7 1.52 -11.34 -8.41
N GLY A 8 1.95 -10.57 -9.41
CA GLY A 8 3.35 -10.54 -9.85
C GLY A 8 4.09 -9.38 -9.20
N LEU A 9 4.83 -9.64 -8.12
CA LEU A 9 5.61 -8.63 -7.41
C LEU A 9 7.09 -8.69 -7.80
N ARG A 10 7.74 -7.53 -7.90
CA ARG A 10 9.15 -7.38 -8.29
C ARG A 10 10.06 -7.18 -7.08
N THR A 11 9.52 -6.75 -5.95
CA THR A 11 10.31 -6.30 -4.80
C THR A 11 10.08 -7.16 -3.56
N ARG A 12 11.15 -7.43 -2.81
CA ARG A 12 11.07 -8.20 -1.56
C ARG A 12 10.37 -7.43 -0.47
N GLU A 13 10.50 -6.10 -0.46
CA GLU A 13 9.90 -5.18 0.51
C GLU A 13 8.38 -5.30 0.51
N VAL A 14 7.77 -5.35 -0.67
CA VAL A 14 6.32 -5.52 -0.78
C VAL A 14 5.90 -6.96 -0.55
N TYR A 15 6.67 -7.93 -1.04
CA TYR A 15 6.40 -9.35 -0.77
C TYR A 15 6.38 -9.67 0.74
N LYS A 16 7.22 -9.01 1.55
CA LYS A 16 7.21 -9.17 3.01
C LYS A 16 5.88 -8.82 3.67
N LEU A 17 4.99 -8.05 3.03
CA LEU A 17 3.63 -7.82 3.55
C LEU A 17 2.82 -9.12 3.64
N PHE A 18 3.08 -10.08 2.74
CA PHE A 18 2.42 -11.39 2.70
C PHE A 18 3.04 -12.38 3.67
N GLU A 19 4.30 -12.20 4.05
CA GLU A 19 4.99 -13.02 5.04
C GLU A 19 4.82 -12.48 6.48
N ARG A 20 4.41 -11.21 6.61
CA ARG A 20 4.28 -10.54 7.90
C ARG A 20 3.21 -11.21 8.74
N LYS A 21 3.63 -11.76 9.88
CA LYS A 21 2.75 -12.33 10.91
C LYS A 21 2.33 -11.25 11.91
N ILE A 22 1.08 -11.31 12.34
CA ILE A 22 0.55 -10.55 13.48
C ILE A 22 0.19 -11.51 14.62
N SER A 23 -0.43 -10.99 15.69
CA SER A 23 -0.82 -11.78 16.85
C SER A 23 -1.61 -13.05 16.47
N GLY A 24 -1.23 -14.18 17.08
CA GLY A 24 -1.84 -15.48 16.78
C GLY A 24 -1.37 -16.11 15.46
N ASP A 25 -0.18 -15.76 14.98
CA ASP A 25 0.48 -16.31 13.78
C ASP A 25 -0.29 -16.08 12.46
N ARG A 26 -1.24 -15.14 12.46
CA ARG A 26 -2.04 -14.82 11.28
C ARG A 26 -1.24 -13.94 10.33
N LEU A 27 -1.35 -14.20 9.04
CA LEU A 27 -0.76 -13.33 8.01
C LEU A 27 -1.48 -11.98 7.99
N PHE A 28 -0.72 -10.91 7.86
CA PHE A 28 -1.19 -9.53 7.93
C PHE A 28 -2.26 -9.24 6.86
N ILE A 29 -2.01 -9.64 5.61
CA ILE A 29 -2.97 -9.45 4.50
C ILE A 29 -4.26 -10.24 4.75
N ASP A 30 -4.18 -11.48 5.20
CA ASP A 30 -5.35 -12.30 5.51
C ASP A 30 -6.19 -11.67 6.62
N ALA A 31 -5.55 -11.10 7.64
CA ALA A 31 -6.23 -10.40 8.72
C ALA A 31 -6.97 -9.15 8.23
N ILE A 32 -6.37 -8.38 7.31
CA ILE A 32 -7.01 -7.22 6.67
C ILE A 32 -8.22 -7.65 5.85
N LEU A 33 -8.06 -8.66 4.98
CA LEU A 33 -9.16 -9.19 4.16
C LEU A 33 -10.31 -9.71 5.02
N HIS A 34 -9.99 -10.40 6.12
CA HIS A 34 -10.98 -10.85 7.09
C HIS A 34 -11.74 -9.67 7.70
N LYS A 35 -11.04 -8.60 8.09
CA LYS A 35 -11.68 -7.37 8.62
C LYS A 35 -12.58 -6.70 7.59
N ILE A 36 -12.14 -6.56 6.34
CA ILE A 36 -12.96 -6.03 5.24
C ILE A 36 -14.25 -6.86 5.08
N ASN A 37 -14.15 -8.19 5.14
CA ASN A 37 -15.31 -9.07 5.05
C ASN A 37 -16.30 -8.89 6.21
N ILE A 38 -15.80 -8.67 7.44
CA ILE A 38 -16.67 -8.34 8.58
C ILE A 38 -17.40 -7.03 8.33
N VAL A 39 -16.71 -5.97 7.89
CA VAL A 39 -17.31 -4.67 7.59
C VAL A 39 -18.43 -4.85 6.57
N ILE A 40 -18.16 -5.51 5.44
CA ILE A 40 -19.14 -5.75 4.38
C ILE A 40 -20.34 -6.56 4.87
N SER A 41 -20.11 -7.59 5.68
CA SER A 41 -21.20 -8.37 6.25
C SER A 41 -22.12 -7.53 7.14
N ARG A 42 -21.59 -6.51 7.81
CA ARG A 42 -22.39 -5.57 8.62
C ARG A 42 -23.08 -4.50 7.77
N CYS A 43 -22.45 -4.04 6.70
CA CYS A 43 -23.09 -3.16 5.72
C CYS A 43 -24.36 -3.80 5.12
N ARG A 44 -24.33 -5.12 4.86
CA ARG A 44 -25.51 -5.87 4.40
C ARG A 44 -26.66 -5.88 5.42
N LYS A 45 -26.36 -5.69 6.71
CA LYS A 45 -27.34 -5.51 7.79
C LYS A 45 -27.70 -4.04 8.02
N GLN A 46 -27.33 -3.15 7.10
CA GLN A 46 -27.56 -1.70 7.15
C GLN A 46 -26.99 -1.01 8.40
N ASP A 47 -25.88 -1.54 8.95
CA ASP A 47 -25.15 -0.88 10.05
C ASP A 47 -24.53 0.44 9.55
N PRO A 48 -24.97 1.62 10.06
CA PRO A 48 -24.49 2.91 9.58
C PRO A 48 -22.99 3.12 9.81
N MET A 49 -22.46 2.58 10.91
CA MET A 49 -21.02 2.69 11.21
C MET A 49 -20.21 1.84 10.24
N ALA A 50 -20.69 0.64 9.90
CA ALA A 50 -20.02 -0.21 8.92
C ALA A 50 -20.02 0.43 7.52
N LEU A 51 -21.13 1.07 7.11
CA LEU A 51 -21.20 1.80 5.84
C LEU A 51 -20.21 2.95 5.78
N LYS A 52 -20.10 3.72 6.86
CA LYS A 52 -19.09 4.79 6.98
C LYS A 52 -17.66 4.24 6.87
N ILE A 53 -17.34 3.20 7.64
CA ILE A 53 -16.02 2.55 7.61
C ILE A 53 -15.68 2.02 6.21
N LEU A 54 -16.66 1.42 5.52
CA LEU A 54 -16.47 0.91 4.17
C LEU A 54 -16.10 2.03 3.20
N CYS A 55 -16.84 3.14 3.23
CA CYS A 55 -16.60 4.31 2.38
C CYS A 55 -15.22 4.94 2.67
N GLU A 56 -14.89 5.14 3.95
CA GLU A 56 -13.59 5.70 4.35
C GLU A 56 -12.43 4.78 3.94
N THR A 57 -12.60 3.46 4.09
CA THR A 57 -11.59 2.48 3.67
C THR A 57 -11.38 2.55 2.17
N GLU A 58 -12.45 2.57 1.39
CA GLU A 58 -12.40 2.67 -0.06
C GLU A 58 -11.66 3.94 -0.51
N GLN A 59 -12.05 5.09 0.04
CA GLN A 59 -11.41 6.38 -0.25
C GLN A 59 -9.92 6.40 0.11
N GLN A 60 -9.52 5.84 1.26
CA GLN A 60 -8.12 5.80 1.67
C GLN A 60 -7.27 4.90 0.78
N LEU A 61 -7.82 3.75 0.34
CA LEU A 61 -7.11 2.87 -0.59
C LEU A 61 -6.93 3.52 -1.96
N ASP A 62 -8.00 4.11 -2.50
CA ASP A 62 -7.95 4.77 -3.81
C ASP A 62 -7.03 6.00 -3.80
N ALA A 63 -7.12 6.84 -2.77
CA ALA A 63 -6.27 8.02 -2.64
C ALA A 63 -4.79 7.65 -2.58
N LEU A 64 -4.43 6.65 -1.77
CA LEU A 64 -3.04 6.20 -1.67
C LEU A 64 -2.53 5.55 -2.98
N ALA A 65 -3.40 4.79 -3.68
CA ALA A 65 -3.03 4.23 -4.97
C ALA A 65 -2.80 5.33 -6.03
N GLN A 66 -3.62 6.39 -6.02
CA GLN A 66 -3.44 7.54 -6.90
C GLN A 66 -2.17 8.34 -6.58
N GLU A 67 -1.88 8.55 -5.29
CA GLU A 67 -0.64 9.18 -4.83
C GLU A 67 0.59 8.43 -5.34
N PHE A 68 0.65 7.12 -5.10
CA PHE A 68 1.76 6.29 -5.57
C PHE A 68 1.86 6.25 -7.10
N ALA A 69 0.73 6.21 -7.82
CA ALA A 69 0.73 6.28 -9.28
C ALA A 69 1.27 7.61 -9.81
N ALA A 70 0.97 8.73 -9.15
CA ALA A 70 1.51 10.04 -9.50
C ALA A 70 3.02 10.12 -9.24
N GLU A 71 3.49 9.54 -8.14
CA GLU A 71 4.92 9.46 -7.83
C GLU A 71 5.69 8.57 -8.80
N ILE A 72 5.13 7.42 -9.19
CA ILE A 72 5.70 6.57 -10.24
C ILE A 72 5.93 7.38 -11.51
N LYS A 73 4.91 8.12 -11.98
CA LYS A 73 5.03 8.96 -13.18
C LYS A 73 6.15 10.00 -13.04
N ARG A 74 6.22 10.71 -11.90
CA ARG A 74 7.29 11.66 -11.62
C ARG A 74 8.68 11.01 -11.64
N PHE A 75 8.80 9.81 -11.08
CA PHE A 75 10.06 9.08 -11.05
C PHE A 75 10.47 8.55 -12.44
N GLU A 76 9.51 8.09 -13.23
CA GLU A 76 9.72 7.72 -14.63
C GLU A 76 10.20 8.93 -15.46
N GLU A 77 9.62 10.12 -15.26
CA GLU A 77 10.10 11.36 -15.88
C GLU A 77 11.55 11.70 -15.50
N LEU A 78 11.95 11.46 -14.25
CA LEU A 78 13.35 11.64 -13.84
C LEU A 78 14.29 10.63 -14.51
N LEU A 79 13.86 9.37 -14.64
CA LEU A 79 14.61 8.34 -15.36
C LEU A 79 14.78 8.71 -16.84
N PHE A 80 13.74 9.20 -17.50
CA PHE A 80 13.82 9.58 -18.92
C PHE A 80 14.76 10.77 -19.22
N LYS A 81 15.13 11.56 -18.20
CA LYS A 81 16.17 12.60 -18.34
C LYS A 81 17.58 12.02 -18.42
N LYS A 82 17.79 10.77 -17.97
CA LYS A 82 19.07 10.07 -18.04
C LYS A 82 19.23 9.45 -19.43
N LYS A 83 20.41 9.63 -20.03
CA LYS A 83 20.69 9.19 -21.41
C LYS A 83 20.52 7.68 -21.59
N GLU A 84 20.78 6.92 -20.52
CA GLU A 84 20.72 5.47 -20.47
C GLU A 84 19.29 4.93 -20.64
N PHE A 85 18.28 5.71 -20.23
CA PHE A 85 16.87 5.31 -20.20
C PHE A 85 15.99 6.10 -21.18
N LYS A 86 16.50 7.22 -21.72
CA LYS A 86 15.80 8.03 -22.70
C LYS A 86 15.27 7.17 -23.86
N ASP A 87 13.99 7.33 -24.18
CA ASP A 87 13.27 6.63 -25.27
C ASP A 87 13.24 5.09 -25.15
N LYS A 88 13.58 4.52 -23.98
CA LYS A 88 13.53 3.08 -23.73
C LYS A 88 12.35 2.70 -22.85
N GLN A 89 11.70 1.59 -23.18
CA GLN A 89 10.73 0.99 -22.28
C GLN A 89 11.45 0.27 -21.13
N ILE A 90 11.07 0.59 -19.90
CA ILE A 90 11.58 -0.08 -18.69
C ILE A 90 10.59 -1.19 -18.31
N ASN A 91 11.05 -2.44 -18.33
CA ASN A 91 10.26 -3.59 -17.92
C ASN A 91 10.88 -4.22 -16.67
N PHE A 92 10.17 -4.16 -15.55
CA PHE A 92 10.61 -4.81 -14.31
C PHE A 92 10.28 -6.30 -14.31
N VAL A 93 11.26 -7.12 -13.93
CA VAL A 93 11.10 -8.59 -13.85
C VAL A 93 10.37 -8.96 -12.57
N VAL A 94 9.29 -9.74 -12.71
CA VAL A 94 8.54 -10.32 -11.58
C VAL A 94 9.38 -11.40 -10.90
N GLN A 95 9.44 -11.36 -9.57
CA GLN A 95 10.25 -12.28 -8.75
C GLN A 95 9.41 -13.05 -7.73
N PHE A 96 8.31 -12.48 -7.26
CA PHE A 96 7.47 -13.07 -6.20
C PHE A 96 6.03 -13.21 -6.69
N HIS A 97 5.36 -14.29 -6.24
CA HIS A 97 4.04 -14.68 -6.72
C HIS A 97 3.06 -14.95 -5.56
N PRO A 98 2.84 -14.00 -4.63
CA PRO A 98 1.88 -14.22 -3.56
C PRO A 98 0.46 -14.32 -4.11
N ARG A 99 -0.37 -15.06 -3.37
CA ARG A 99 -1.79 -15.25 -3.71
C ARG A 99 -2.66 -14.43 -2.77
N ILE A 100 -3.73 -13.88 -3.31
CA ILE A 100 -4.72 -13.11 -2.57
C ILE A 100 -6.13 -13.58 -2.92
N ILE A 101 -6.97 -13.81 -1.91
CA ILE A 101 -8.37 -14.19 -2.11
C ILE A 101 -9.21 -12.92 -2.18
N VAL A 102 -9.77 -12.64 -3.35
CA VAL A 102 -10.70 -11.55 -3.57
C VAL A 102 -12.14 -12.05 -3.52
N CYS A 103 -12.97 -11.35 -2.76
CA CYS A 103 -14.36 -11.74 -2.52
C CYS A 103 -15.32 -10.55 -2.52
N ASN A 104 -14.80 -9.35 -2.73
CA ASN A 104 -15.54 -8.10 -2.77
C ASN A 104 -14.72 -6.99 -3.49
N PRO A 105 -15.34 -5.87 -3.89
CA PRO A 105 -14.64 -4.78 -4.58
C PRO A 105 -13.48 -4.17 -3.79
N ILE A 106 -13.57 -4.09 -2.45
CA ILE A 106 -12.50 -3.53 -1.62
C ILE A 106 -11.27 -4.44 -1.60
N SER A 107 -11.46 -5.77 -1.63
CA SER A 107 -10.34 -6.71 -1.76
C SER A 107 -9.63 -6.60 -3.11
N MET A 108 -10.33 -6.20 -4.18
CA MET A 108 -9.69 -5.87 -5.47
C MET A 108 -8.84 -4.60 -5.35
N LYS A 109 -9.40 -3.53 -4.77
CA LYS A 109 -8.67 -2.26 -4.54
C LYS A 109 -7.43 -2.46 -3.69
N LEU A 110 -7.49 -3.33 -2.68
CA LEU A 110 -6.31 -3.70 -1.89
C LEU A 110 -5.24 -4.39 -2.74
N ALA A 111 -5.63 -5.32 -3.61
CA ALA A 111 -4.70 -5.98 -4.53
C ALA A 111 -4.05 -4.97 -5.48
N ASP A 112 -4.84 -4.06 -6.05
CA ASP A 112 -4.35 -3.00 -6.95
C ASP A 112 -3.37 -2.07 -6.24
N LEU A 113 -3.69 -1.61 -5.02
CA LEU A 113 -2.80 -0.79 -4.20
C LEU A 113 -1.45 -1.49 -3.94
N ILE A 114 -1.46 -2.79 -3.64
CA ILE A 114 -0.24 -3.57 -3.41
C ILE A 114 0.62 -3.63 -4.68
N VAL A 115 0.00 -3.82 -5.85
CA VAL A 115 0.71 -3.85 -7.14
C VAL A 115 1.31 -2.48 -7.46
N VAL A 116 0.56 -1.41 -7.26
CA VAL A 116 1.06 -0.04 -7.47
C VAL A 116 2.20 0.27 -6.50
N TYR A 117 2.09 -0.12 -5.23
CA TYR A 117 3.16 0.05 -4.25
C TYR A 117 4.43 -0.72 -4.63
N ASP A 118 4.30 -1.96 -5.15
CA ASP A 118 5.45 -2.73 -5.65
C ASP A 118 6.13 -2.04 -6.83
N GLN A 119 5.35 -1.49 -7.77
CA GLN A 119 5.89 -0.72 -8.88
C GLN A 119 6.61 0.55 -8.39
N LEU A 120 6.04 1.27 -7.42
CA LEU A 120 6.69 2.45 -6.81
C LEU A 120 8.05 2.09 -6.22
N ILE A 121 8.13 1.02 -5.41
CA ILE A 121 9.39 0.59 -4.80
C ILE A 121 10.40 0.13 -5.87
N ALA A 122 9.94 -0.55 -6.91
CA ALA A 122 10.81 -0.97 -8.03
C ALA A 122 11.39 0.26 -8.77
N THR A 123 10.56 1.26 -9.07
CA THR A 123 10.98 2.50 -9.71
C THR A 123 11.93 3.31 -8.82
N LEU A 124 11.66 3.39 -7.51
CA LEU A 124 12.55 4.05 -6.54
C LEU A 124 13.94 3.39 -6.50
N LYS A 125 14.00 2.06 -6.53
CA LYS A 125 15.26 1.32 -6.61
C LYS A 125 16.00 1.57 -7.91
N LEU A 126 15.29 1.65 -9.03
CA LEU A 126 15.91 1.96 -10.31
C LEU A 126 16.50 3.39 -10.32
N LEU A 127 15.80 4.36 -9.72
CA LEU A 127 16.34 5.72 -9.52
C LEU A 127 17.66 5.70 -8.72
N GLN A 128 17.75 4.87 -7.68
CA GLN A 128 19.00 4.70 -6.93
C GLN A 128 20.13 4.16 -7.82
N LEU A 129 19.86 3.09 -8.58
CA LEU A 129 20.84 2.50 -9.49
C LEU A 129 21.25 3.48 -10.62
N ALA A 130 20.35 4.36 -11.04
CA ALA A 130 20.60 5.38 -12.04
C ALA A 130 21.34 6.63 -11.51
N GLY A 131 21.67 6.65 -10.21
CA GLY A 131 22.30 7.81 -9.56
C GLY A 131 21.42 9.06 -9.64
N CYS A 132 20.13 8.92 -9.37
CA CYS A 132 19.17 10.03 -9.32
C CYS A 132 19.04 10.65 -7.92
N PHE A 133 19.72 10.11 -6.90
CA PHE A 133 19.75 10.65 -5.55
C PHE A 133 21.13 11.20 -5.23
N ASP A 134 21.18 12.33 -4.53
CA ASP A 134 22.44 12.94 -4.09
C ASP A 134 23.12 12.11 -2.99
N THR A 135 22.33 11.44 -2.15
CA THR A 135 22.80 10.58 -1.07
C THR A 135 21.91 9.34 -0.90
N ASP A 136 22.48 8.27 -0.33
CA ASP A 136 21.72 7.08 0.05
C ASP A 136 20.66 7.39 1.13
N GLU A 137 20.90 8.39 1.99
CA GLU A 137 19.95 8.81 3.02
C GLU A 137 18.63 9.30 2.43
N ILE A 138 18.69 10.07 1.34
CA ILE A 138 17.49 10.53 0.63
C ILE A 138 16.72 9.33 0.09
N TYR A 139 17.40 8.37 -0.53
CA TYR A 139 16.78 7.13 -1.01
C TYR A 139 16.07 6.37 0.12
N PHE A 140 16.77 6.11 1.24
CA PHE A 140 16.19 5.38 2.37
C PHE A 140 15.05 6.14 3.05
N SER A 141 15.12 7.47 3.08
CA SER A 141 14.05 8.32 3.60
C SER A 141 12.77 8.18 2.78
N ASN A 142 12.88 8.22 1.44
CA ASN A 142 11.75 8.00 0.53
C ASN A 142 11.16 6.59 0.72
N LEU A 143 12.00 5.55 0.77
CA LEU A 143 11.54 4.18 0.97
C LEU A 143 10.76 4.02 2.30
N LYS A 144 11.28 4.60 3.38
CA LYS A 144 10.62 4.61 4.69
C LYS A 144 9.31 5.41 4.67
N HIS A 145 9.27 6.53 3.96
CA HIS A 145 8.08 7.36 3.84
C HIS A 145 6.92 6.57 3.23
N HIS A 146 7.09 5.99 2.04
CA HIS A 146 6.02 5.21 1.39
C HIS A 146 5.66 3.95 2.19
N GLN A 147 6.65 3.29 2.80
CA GLN A 147 6.40 2.16 3.70
C GLN A 147 5.54 2.58 4.92
N LYS A 148 5.77 3.77 5.47
CA LYS A 148 4.96 4.31 6.58
C LYS A 148 3.54 4.61 6.10
N SER A 149 3.37 5.29 4.96
CA SER A 149 2.06 5.65 4.41
C SER A 149 1.17 4.42 4.18
N ILE A 150 1.70 3.39 3.51
CA ILE A 150 0.93 2.15 3.29
C ILE A 150 0.62 1.42 4.60
N ASN A 151 1.59 1.33 5.52
CA ASN A 151 1.36 0.69 6.81
C ASN A 151 0.28 1.41 7.63
N GLN A 152 0.23 2.73 7.57
CA GLN A 152 -0.80 3.51 8.26
C GLN A 152 -2.20 3.20 7.71
N VAL A 153 -2.39 3.24 6.40
CA VAL A 153 -3.68 2.90 5.77
C VAL A 153 -4.09 1.46 6.09
N LEU A 154 -3.20 0.49 5.87
CA LEU A 154 -3.50 -0.92 6.12
C LEU A 154 -3.76 -1.23 7.60
N SER A 155 -3.04 -0.57 8.52
CA SER A 155 -3.27 -0.76 9.96
C SER A 155 -4.58 -0.14 10.42
N LYS A 156 -5.02 0.99 9.84
CA LYS A 156 -6.35 1.56 10.12
C LYS A 156 -7.46 0.56 9.79
N VAL A 157 -7.35 -0.12 8.63
CA VAL A 157 -8.30 -1.18 8.25
C VAL A 157 -8.33 -2.33 9.26
N LEU A 158 -7.15 -2.76 9.71
CA LEU A 158 -7.02 -3.84 10.68
C LEU A 158 -7.61 -3.48 12.06
N LEU A 159 -7.42 -2.24 12.49
CA LEU A 159 -7.74 -1.75 13.83
C LEU A 159 -9.17 -1.23 13.98
N TYR A 160 -9.99 -1.23 12.92
CA TYR A 160 -11.40 -0.86 13.06
C TYR A 160 -12.09 -1.66 14.17
N ASN A 161 -12.55 -0.92 15.17
CA ASN A 161 -13.30 -1.42 16.30
C ASN A 161 -14.72 -0.86 16.24
N PHE A 162 -15.69 -1.74 16.06
CA PHE A 162 -17.10 -1.35 15.95
C PHE A 162 -17.73 -0.97 17.30
N LYS A 163 -16.99 -1.07 18.41
CA LYS A 163 -17.48 -0.72 19.75
C LYS A 163 -17.13 0.70 20.19
N GLN A 164 -16.19 1.39 19.54
CA GLN A 164 -15.78 2.76 19.87
C GLN A 164 -15.30 3.51 18.62
N PRO A 165 -15.59 4.81 18.45
CA PRO A 165 -14.95 5.62 17.42
C PRO A 165 -13.44 5.63 17.67
N ILE A 166 -12.64 5.43 16.61
CA ILE A 166 -11.20 5.67 16.69
C ILE A 166 -11.03 7.19 16.84
N THR A 167 -10.89 7.65 18.08
CA THR A 167 -10.44 9.01 18.36
C THR A 167 -9.01 9.12 17.87
N SER A 168 -8.81 9.89 16.80
CA SER A 168 -7.56 10.58 16.44
C SER A 168 -6.25 9.83 16.76
N PHE A 169 -5.59 9.31 15.73
CA PHE A 169 -4.12 9.23 15.73
C PHE A 169 -3.58 10.45 15.02
N CYS A 170 -3.60 11.60 15.72
CA CYS A 170 -2.68 12.73 15.59
C CYS A 170 -3.10 13.78 16.63
N ALA A 171 -2.46 13.77 17.80
CA ALA A 171 -2.30 14.97 18.62
C ALA A 171 -1.15 14.77 19.61
N LYS A 172 -0.21 15.73 19.56
CA LYS A 172 0.93 16.01 20.47
C LYS A 172 2.23 15.27 20.12
N ASP A 173 3.33 15.92 19.73
CA ASP A 173 3.76 17.31 19.96
C ASP A 173 4.46 17.94 18.75
N GLU A 174 3.96 19.10 18.33
CA GLU A 174 4.79 20.16 17.78
C GLU A 174 5.39 20.93 18.96
N THR A 175 6.71 20.84 19.12
CA THR A 175 7.58 21.97 19.50
C THR A 175 9.03 21.57 19.21
N TYR A 176 9.54 22.01 18.07
CA TYR A 176 10.97 22.31 17.95
C TYR A 176 11.07 23.83 17.88
N ASP A 177 11.52 24.44 18.96
CA ASP A 177 11.99 25.82 18.96
C ASP A 177 13.25 25.91 18.09
N LEU A 178 13.30 26.95 17.26
CA LEU A 178 14.48 27.44 16.55
C LEU A 178 15.48 28.07 17.53
#